data_AF-A0A954YMY8-F1
#
_entry.id   AF-A0A954YMY8-F1
#
_cell.length_a   1.000
_cell.length_b   1.000
_cell.length_c   1.000
_cell.angle_alpha   90.00
_cell.angle_beta   90.00
_cell.angle_gamma   90.00
#
_symmetry.space_group_name_H-M   'P 1'
#
loop_
_entity.id
_entity.type
_entity.pdbx_description
1 polymer ?
#
loop_
_entity_poly.entity_id
_entity_poly.type
_entity_poly.pdbx_seq_one_letter_code
_entity_poly.pdbx_strand_id
1 'polypeptide(L)'
;MTQIFHPLLALIASATNNELAKYVEYLKEENKILRARIPGQVHTKMAERERLLKYGKVIGRAIEELMTIVTPSTFYRWVRDEKNPKARSKNPKGGQRKPEEVRALVLEIAKTTGFGLTRIVGELRKLGIKKISRSTVRNVLREEGIEPGPDR
;
A
#
# COMPACT_ATOMS: atom_id res chain seq x y z
N MET A 1 33.65 27.07 -41.46
CA MET A 1 32.44 27.86 -41.09
C MET A 1 31.47 27.05 -40.22
N THR A 2 31.94 26.41 -39.15
CA THR A 2 31.09 25.60 -38.25
C THR A 2 31.01 26.14 -36.81
N GLN A 3 31.83 27.16 -36.49
CA GLN A 3 31.99 27.67 -35.11
C GLN A 3 31.01 28.80 -34.74
N ILE A 4 30.37 29.46 -35.71
CA ILE A 4 29.47 30.63 -35.46
C ILE A 4 28.00 30.19 -35.31
N PHE A 5 27.61 29.07 -35.91
CA PHE A 5 26.24 28.55 -35.79
C PHE A 5 25.95 28.04 -34.38
N HIS A 6 26.97 27.57 -33.65
CA HIS A 6 26.83 27.02 -32.30
C HIS A 6 26.38 28.04 -31.24
N PRO A 7 26.98 29.24 -31.10
CA PRO A 7 26.53 30.23 -30.13
C PRO A 7 25.15 30.80 -30.44
N LEU A 8 24.79 30.96 -31.72
CA LEU A 8 23.45 31.43 -32.10
C LEU A 8 22.38 30.39 -31.79
N LEU A 9 22.64 29.11 -32.08
CA LEU A 9 21.75 28.01 -31.71
C LEU A 9 21.62 27.87 -30.19
N ALA A 10 22.71 28.05 -29.43
CA ALA A 10 22.68 28.05 -27.97
C ALA A 10 21.90 29.24 -27.39
N LEU A 11 22.02 30.42 -28.01
CA LEU A 11 21.25 31.61 -27.63
C LEU A 11 19.75 31.41 -27.89
N ILE A 12 19.38 30.89 -29.07
CA ILE A 12 17.97 30.58 -29.39
C ILE A 12 17.44 29.51 -28.43
N ALA A 13 18.17 28.43 -28.20
CA ALA A 13 17.78 27.37 -27.27
C ALA A 13 17.62 27.88 -25.83
N SER A 14 18.54 28.74 -25.36
CA SER A 14 18.45 29.32 -24.01
C SER A 14 17.32 30.33 -23.88
N ALA A 15 17.04 31.12 -24.91
CA ALA A 15 15.87 32.01 -24.96
C ALA A 15 14.56 31.20 -24.91
N THR A 16 14.45 30.12 -25.69
CA THR A 16 13.28 29.24 -25.67
C THR A 16 13.11 28.51 -24.33
N ASN A 17 14.21 28.12 -23.67
CA ASN A 17 14.16 27.49 -22.36
C ASN A 17 13.66 28.46 -21.29
N ASN A 18 14.02 29.74 -21.37
CA ASN A 18 13.55 30.77 -20.45
C ASN A 18 12.04 31.04 -20.62
N GLU A 19 11.54 31.09 -21.85
CA GLU A 19 10.11 31.23 -22.11
C GLU A 19 9.32 30.01 -21.60
N LEU A 20 9.81 28.80 -21.87
CA LEU A 20 9.18 27.58 -21.38
C LEU A 20 9.15 27.52 -19.84
N ALA A 21 10.21 27.96 -19.17
CA ALA A 21 10.25 28.06 -17.71
C ALA A 21 9.14 28.96 -17.17
N LYS A 22 8.91 30.12 -17.79
CA LYS A 22 7.81 31.04 -17.43
C LYS A 22 6.43 30.39 -17.62
N TYR A 23 6.22 29.65 -18.71
CA TYR A 23 4.97 28.91 -18.90
C TYR A 23 4.76 27.84 -17.82
N VAL A 24 5.81 27.11 -17.45
CA VAL A 24 5.73 26.11 -16.37
C VAL A 24 5.43 26.77 -15.03
N GLU A 25 6.07 27.90 -14.71
CA GLU A 25 5.80 28.66 -13.48
C GLU A 25 4.35 29.13 -13.40
N TYR A 26 3.82 29.71 -14.48
CA TYR A 26 2.43 30.11 -14.56
C TYR A 26 1.47 28.94 -14.33
N LEU A 27 1.70 27.81 -15.02
CA LEU A 27 0.86 26.61 -14.88
C LEU A 27 0.97 25.99 -13.47
N LYS A 28 2.14 26.05 -12.83
CA LYS A 28 2.30 25.63 -11.43
C LYS A 28 1.45 26.48 -10.51
N GLU A 29 1.42 27.79 -10.72
CA GLU A 29 0.64 28.71 -9.89
C GLU A 29 -0.86 28.53 -10.10
N GLU A 30 -1.31 28.37 -11.34
CA GLU A 30 -2.71 28.02 -11.64
C GLU A 30 -3.11 26.70 -10.96
N ASN A 31 -2.24 25.69 -11.01
CA ASN A 31 -2.49 24.41 -10.33
C ASN A 31 -2.60 24.57 -8.80
N LYS A 32 -1.78 25.42 -8.18
CA LYS A 32 -1.89 25.74 -6.74
C LYS A 32 -3.24 26.38 -6.43
N ILE A 33 -3.67 27.37 -7.21
CA ILE A 33 -4.97 28.04 -7.04
C ILE A 33 -6.12 27.05 -7.17
N LEU A 34 -6.11 26.20 -8.21
CA LEU A 34 -7.14 25.18 -8.42
C LEU A 34 -7.19 24.17 -7.26
N ARG A 35 -6.02 23.72 -6.78
CA ARG A 35 -5.93 22.80 -5.65
C ARG A 35 -6.44 23.41 -4.35
N ALA A 36 -6.16 24.69 -4.10
CA ALA A 36 -6.65 25.39 -2.92
C ALA A 36 -8.19 25.51 -2.88
N ARG A 37 -8.85 25.44 -4.05
CA ARG A 37 -10.32 25.44 -4.16
C ARG A 37 -10.96 24.07 -3.97
N ILE A 38 -10.19 22.98 -4.05
CA ILE A 38 -10.72 21.62 -3.90
C ILE A 38 -10.77 21.26 -2.41
N PRO A 39 -11.93 20.86 -1.86
CA PRO A 39 -12.01 20.44 -0.47
C PRO A 39 -11.28 19.11 -0.27
N GLY A 40 -10.29 19.10 0.62
CA GLY A 40 -9.54 17.89 1.01
C GLY A 40 -8.44 17.49 0.02
N GLN A 41 -7.97 16.25 0.16
CA GLN A 41 -6.82 15.75 -0.61
C GLN A 41 -7.26 15.23 -1.99
N VAL A 42 -6.53 15.61 -3.04
CA VAL A 42 -6.69 15.07 -4.40
C VAL A 42 -6.19 13.63 -4.44
N HIS A 43 -7.12 12.69 -4.52
CA HIS A 43 -6.82 11.26 -4.66
C HIS A 43 -6.80 10.87 -6.14
N THR A 44 -5.79 10.09 -6.53
CA THR A 44 -5.63 9.63 -7.91
C THR A 44 -6.39 8.34 -8.18
N LYS A 45 -7.15 8.31 -9.27
CA LYS A 45 -7.75 7.09 -9.84
C LYS A 45 -6.70 6.31 -10.63
N MET A 46 -6.99 5.05 -10.96
CA MET A 46 -6.06 4.21 -11.73
C MET A 46 -5.72 4.81 -13.10
N ALA A 47 -6.73 5.30 -13.84
CA ALA A 47 -6.51 5.96 -15.13
C ALA A 47 -5.66 7.24 -15.01
N GLU A 48 -5.80 8.00 -13.91
CA GLU A 48 -4.99 9.19 -13.66
C GLU A 48 -3.55 8.82 -13.33
N ARG A 49 -3.34 7.78 -12.52
CA ARG A 49 -2.01 7.22 -12.23
C ARG A 49 -1.30 6.81 -13.52
N GLU A 50 -1.98 6.13 -14.44
CA GLU A 50 -1.39 5.74 -15.73
C GLU A 50 -0.97 6.95 -16.57
N ARG A 51 -1.80 7.99 -16.63
CA ARG A 51 -1.45 9.25 -17.30
C ARG A 51 -0.23 9.91 -16.66
N LEU A 52 -0.20 10.01 -15.33
CA LEU A 52 0.93 10.59 -14.61
C LEU A 52 2.23 9.80 -14.87
N LEU A 53 2.17 8.48 -14.88
CA LEU A 53 3.32 7.62 -15.20
C LEU A 53 3.80 7.81 -16.64
N LYS A 54 2.87 7.88 -17.61
CA LYS A 54 3.18 8.08 -19.03
C LYS A 54 4.01 9.35 -19.24
N TYR A 55 3.58 10.48 -18.68
CA TYR A 55 4.28 11.76 -18.84
C TYR A 55 5.48 11.90 -17.91
N GLY A 56 5.37 11.46 -16.65
CA GLY A 56 6.41 11.66 -15.65
C GLY A 56 7.70 10.87 -15.88
N LYS A 57 7.61 9.66 -16.48
CA LYS A 57 8.81 8.84 -16.74
C LYS A 57 9.76 9.47 -17.75
N VAL A 58 9.23 10.21 -18.72
CA VAL A 58 10.01 10.86 -19.78
C VAL A 58 10.87 11.99 -19.20
N ILE A 59 10.39 12.63 -18.14
CA ILE A 59 11.05 13.78 -17.50
C ILE A 59 12.24 13.35 -16.62
N GLY A 60 12.26 12.09 -16.14
CA GLY A 60 13.32 11.59 -15.27
C GLY A 60 13.29 12.25 -13.88
N ARG A 61 14.46 12.50 -13.27
CA ARG A 61 14.56 12.99 -11.88
C ARG A 61 13.96 14.39 -11.67
N ALA A 62 13.94 15.23 -12.70
CA ALA A 62 13.36 16.57 -12.64
C ALA A 62 11.84 16.58 -12.37
N ILE A 63 11.17 15.42 -12.49
CA ILE A 63 9.74 15.29 -12.18
C ILE A 63 9.43 15.68 -10.73
N GLU A 64 10.39 15.51 -9.81
CA GLU A 64 10.23 15.82 -8.38
C GLU A 64 9.86 17.29 -8.14
N GLU A 65 10.33 18.21 -8.99
CA GLU A 65 10.04 19.65 -8.91
C GLU A 65 8.66 20.04 -9.48
N LEU A 66 8.02 19.12 -10.21
CA LEU A 66 6.71 19.30 -10.84
C LEU A 66 5.59 18.64 -10.04
N MET A 67 5.92 17.69 -9.17
CA MET A 67 4.96 16.85 -8.48
C MET A 67 4.22 17.60 -7.36
N THR A 68 2.94 17.89 -7.58
CA THR A 68 2.06 18.52 -6.58
C THR A 68 0.97 17.58 -6.05
N ILE A 69 0.55 16.58 -6.83
CA ILE A 69 -0.56 15.67 -6.50
C ILE A 69 -0.11 14.48 -5.65
N VAL A 70 1.05 13.91 -5.97
CA VAL A 70 1.59 12.71 -5.34
C VAL A 70 3.01 12.98 -4.86
N THR A 71 3.47 12.22 -3.86
CA THR A 71 4.86 12.31 -3.41
C THR A 71 5.81 11.60 -4.40
N PRO A 72 7.06 12.06 -4.56
CA PRO A 72 8.09 11.35 -5.34
C PRO A 72 8.19 9.87 -4.99
N SER A 73 8.18 9.54 -3.69
CA SER A 73 8.21 8.16 -3.20
C SER A 73 7.04 7.31 -3.71
N THR A 74 5.84 7.88 -3.78
CA THR A 74 4.64 7.22 -4.30
C THR A 74 4.74 6.97 -5.79
N PHE A 75 5.21 7.95 -6.56
CA PHE A 75 5.40 7.82 -7.99
C PHE A 75 6.45 6.75 -8.33
N TYR A 76 7.61 6.75 -7.67
CA TYR A 76 8.62 5.73 -7.89
C TYR A 76 8.15 4.33 -7.47
N ARG A 77 7.35 4.23 -6.40
CA ARG A 77 6.67 2.97 -6.06
C ARG A 77 5.80 2.51 -7.22
N TRP A 78 5.02 3.41 -7.81
CA TRP A 78 4.17 3.06 -8.94
C TRP A 78 4.94 2.64 -10.19
N VAL A 79 6.08 3.29 -10.48
CA VAL A 79 6.99 2.90 -11.56
C VAL A 79 7.53 1.48 -11.34
N ARG A 80 7.86 1.12 -10.08
CA ARG A 80 8.30 -0.24 -9.74
C ARG A 80 7.17 -1.26 -9.86
N ASP A 81 5.98 -0.94 -9.37
CA ASP A 81 4.81 -1.82 -9.44
C ASP A 81 4.44 -2.20 -10.88
N GLU A 82 4.59 -1.26 -11.82
CA GLU A 82 4.29 -1.47 -13.24
C GLU A 82 5.30 -2.42 -13.89
N LYS A 83 6.57 -2.34 -13.49
CA LYS A 83 7.63 -3.25 -13.97
C LYS A 83 7.52 -4.64 -13.34
N ASN A 84 6.97 -4.76 -12.13
CA ASN A 84 6.87 -6.02 -11.42
C ASN A 84 5.50 -6.19 -10.75
N PRO A 85 4.44 -6.49 -11.51
CA PRO A 85 3.09 -6.66 -10.97
C PRO A 85 2.98 -7.83 -9.99
N LYS A 86 3.88 -8.82 -10.08
CA LYS A 86 3.94 -9.98 -9.16
C LYS A 86 4.48 -9.63 -7.77
N ALA A 87 5.16 -8.49 -7.60
CA ALA A 87 5.65 -8.02 -6.30
C ALA A 87 4.52 -7.57 -5.35
N ARG A 88 3.28 -7.45 -5.85
CA ARG A 88 2.07 -7.41 -5.01
C ARG A 88 1.79 -8.80 -4.43
N SER A 89 2.77 -9.41 -3.78
CA SER A 89 2.50 -10.43 -2.78
C SER A 89 1.52 -9.78 -1.80
N LYS A 90 0.25 -10.20 -1.87
CA LYS A 90 -0.73 -9.89 -0.83
C LYS A 90 -0.12 -10.47 0.44
N ASN A 91 0.54 -9.65 1.26
CA ASN A 91 0.78 -10.04 2.64
C ASN A 91 -0.60 -10.40 3.17
N PRO A 92 -0.87 -11.69 3.46
CA PRO A 92 -2.19 -12.07 3.94
C PRO A 92 -2.45 -11.21 5.16
N LYS A 93 -3.52 -10.40 5.12
CA LYS A 93 -3.95 -9.64 6.28
C LYS A 93 -4.43 -10.66 7.30
N GLY A 94 -3.55 -11.00 8.23
CA GLY A 94 -3.75 -12.05 9.22
C GLY A 94 -2.47 -12.85 9.35
N GLY A 95 -1.87 -12.84 10.55
CA GLY A 95 -0.73 -13.72 10.84
C GLY A 95 -1.07 -15.18 10.51
N GLN A 96 -0.04 -16.02 10.33
CA GLN A 96 -0.23 -17.44 10.05
C GLN A 96 -1.25 -18.04 11.04
N ARG A 97 -2.29 -18.68 10.50
CA ARG A 97 -3.24 -19.45 11.31
C ARG A 97 -2.44 -20.48 12.12
N LYS A 98 -2.91 -20.80 13.33
CA LYS A 98 -2.30 -21.90 14.09
C LYS A 98 -2.38 -23.20 13.28
N PRO A 99 -1.44 -24.13 13.45
CA PRO A 99 -1.43 -25.41 12.75
C PRO A 99 -2.81 -26.08 12.82
N GLU A 100 -3.22 -26.75 11.74
CA GLU A 100 -4.54 -27.39 11.67
C GLU A 100 -4.74 -28.43 12.78
N GLU A 101 -3.67 -29.14 13.15
CA GLU A 101 -3.66 -30.07 14.29
C GLU A 101 -4.14 -29.43 15.59
N VAL A 102 -3.68 -28.21 15.88
CA VAL A 102 -4.08 -27.48 17.09
C VAL A 102 -5.55 -27.05 17.01
N ARG A 103 -6.04 -26.72 15.81
CA ARG A 103 -7.45 -26.38 15.60
C ARG A 103 -8.34 -27.61 15.76
N ALA A 104 -7.96 -28.73 15.15
CA ALA A 104 -8.68 -29.99 15.25
C ALA A 104 -8.82 -30.41 16.72
N LEU A 105 -7.73 -30.33 17.49
CA LEU A 105 -7.73 -30.64 18.92
C LEU A 105 -8.65 -29.70 19.73
N VAL A 106 -8.66 -28.39 19.42
CA VAL A 106 -9.60 -27.44 20.06
C VAL A 106 -11.06 -27.85 19.80
N LEU A 107 -11.38 -28.23 18.57
CA LEU A 107 -12.72 -28.61 18.16
C LEU A 107 -13.15 -29.95 18.78
N GLU A 108 -12.23 -30.91 18.83
CA GLU A 108 -12.47 -32.21 19.46
C GLU A 108 -12.77 -32.08 20.95
N ILE A 109 -11.94 -31.31 21.68
CA ILE A 109 -12.17 -31.05 23.11
C ILE A 109 -13.53 -30.37 23.31
N ALA A 110 -13.84 -29.34 22.52
CA ALA A 110 -15.11 -28.62 22.65
C ALA A 110 -16.33 -29.53 22.40
N LYS A 111 -16.30 -30.36 21.34
CA LYS A 111 -17.40 -31.25 20.97
C LYS A 111 -17.61 -32.40 21.96
N THR A 112 -16.53 -32.96 22.51
CA THR A 112 -16.61 -34.13 23.40
C THR A 112 -16.90 -33.76 24.86
N THR A 113 -16.43 -32.61 25.33
CA THR A 113 -16.49 -32.26 26.77
C THR A 113 -17.44 -31.12 27.11
N GLY A 114 -17.80 -30.28 26.14
CA GLY A 114 -18.61 -29.07 26.39
C GLY A 114 -17.90 -28.04 27.27
N PHE A 115 -16.56 -28.06 27.34
CA PHE A 115 -15.78 -27.14 28.17
C PHE A 115 -15.88 -25.68 27.73
N GLY A 116 -15.84 -24.78 28.71
CA GLY A 116 -15.65 -23.35 28.46
C GLY A 116 -14.25 -23.00 27.97
N LEU A 117 -14.12 -21.81 27.38
CA LEU A 117 -12.90 -21.35 26.71
C LEU A 117 -11.65 -21.43 27.59
N THR A 118 -11.80 -21.12 28.88
CA THR A 118 -10.68 -21.09 29.83
C THR A 118 -10.17 -22.49 30.12
N ARG A 119 -11.09 -23.46 30.23
CA ARG A 119 -10.74 -24.86 30.49
C ARG A 119 -10.07 -25.50 29.29
N ILE A 120 -10.56 -25.22 28.07
CA ILE A 120 -9.92 -25.70 26.83
C ILE A 120 -8.47 -25.21 26.74
N VAL A 121 -8.19 -23.94 27.05
CA VAL A 121 -6.81 -23.43 27.10
C VAL A 121 -5.96 -24.16 28.15
N GLY A 122 -6.55 -24.47 29.30
CA GLY A 122 -5.90 -25.25 30.36
C GLY A 122 -5.50 -26.65 29.89
N GLU A 123 -6.41 -27.38 29.25
CA GLU A 123 -6.14 -28.73 28.73
C GLU A 123 -5.06 -28.69 27.64
N LEU A 124 -5.10 -27.72 26.73
CA LEU A 124 -4.06 -27.54 25.70
C LEU A 124 -2.69 -27.26 26.31
N ARG A 125 -2.63 -26.51 27.42
CA ARG A 125 -1.36 -26.27 28.13
C ARG A 125 -0.79 -27.53 28.78
N LYS A 126 -1.65 -28.41 29.31
CA LYS A 126 -1.22 -29.71 29.86
C LYS A 126 -0.63 -30.60 28.76
N LEU A 127 -1.18 -30.54 27.55
CA LEU A 127 -0.67 -31.22 26.36
C LEU A 127 0.59 -30.56 25.75
N GLY A 128 1.18 -29.57 26.43
CA GLY A 128 2.41 -28.90 25.99
C GLY A 128 2.19 -27.73 25.01
N ILE A 129 0.96 -27.45 24.58
CA ILE A 129 0.63 -26.37 23.66
C ILE A 129 0.48 -25.05 24.43
N LYS A 130 1.61 -24.38 24.69
CA LYS A 130 1.66 -23.16 25.51
C LYS A 130 1.29 -21.88 24.75
N LYS A 131 1.48 -21.85 23.43
CA LYS A 131 1.32 -20.64 22.58
C LYS A 131 -0.10 -20.50 22.01
N ILE A 132 -1.13 -20.63 22.84
CA ILE A 132 -2.53 -20.41 22.46
C ILE A 132 -3.25 -19.51 23.48
N SER A 133 -3.97 -18.50 22.97
CA SER A 133 -4.76 -17.57 23.79
C SER A 133 -6.23 -17.96 23.79
N ARG A 134 -6.97 -17.50 24.81
CA ARG A 134 -8.43 -17.64 24.88
C ARG A 134 -9.14 -17.05 23.66
N SER A 135 -8.63 -15.93 23.12
CA SER A 135 -9.14 -15.31 21.90
C SER A 135 -8.91 -16.18 20.66
N THR A 136 -7.81 -16.93 20.60
CA THR A 136 -7.55 -17.88 19.51
C THR A 136 -8.54 -19.03 19.54
N VAL A 137 -8.76 -19.64 20.71
CA VAL A 137 -9.77 -20.71 20.90
C VAL A 137 -11.16 -20.21 20.51
N ARG A 138 -11.55 -19.03 20.99
CA ARG A 138 -12.84 -18.41 20.64
C ARG A 138 -13.00 -18.21 19.12
N ASN A 139 -11.96 -17.72 18.44
CA ASN A 139 -12.01 -17.52 16.99
C ASN A 139 -12.16 -18.86 16.25
N VAL A 140 -11.44 -19.91 16.68
CA VAL A 140 -11.55 -21.25 16.11
C VAL A 140 -12.97 -21.81 16.28
N LEU A 141 -13.55 -21.72 17.49
CA LEU A 141 -14.91 -22.20 17.73
C LEU A 141 -15.96 -21.39 16.95
N ARG A 142 -15.80 -20.07 16.88
CA ARG A 142 -16.71 -19.18 16.13
C ARG A 142 -16.68 -19.45 14.62
N GLU A 143 -15.51 -19.72 14.05
CA GLU A 143 -15.38 -20.08 12.63
C GLU A 143 -16.13 -21.37 12.28
N GLU A 144 -16.25 -22.29 13.25
CA GLU A 144 -16.97 -23.58 13.11
C GLU A 144 -18.39 -23.53 13.67
N GLY A 145 -18.88 -22.35 14.09
CA GLY A 145 -20.24 -22.18 14.61
C GLY A 145 -20.54 -22.85 15.96
N ILE A 146 -19.51 -23.17 16.75
CA ILE A 146 -19.65 -23.83 18.05
C ILE A 146 -19.73 -22.78 19.17
N GLU A 147 -20.80 -22.81 19.95
CA GLU A 147 -20.89 -22.02 21.17
C GLU A 147 -20.06 -22.67 22.30
N PRO A 148 -19.14 -21.93 22.93
CA PRO A 148 -18.37 -22.47 24.04
C PRO A 148 -19.29 -22.72 25.25
N GLY A 149 -19.02 -23.80 25.99
CA GLY A 149 -19.71 -24.05 27.25
C GLY A 149 -19.42 -22.98 28.32
N PRO A 150 -20.15 -23.01 29.45
CA PRO A 150 -19.91 -22.08 30.56
C PRO A 150 -18.48 -22.25 31.08
N ASP A 151 -17.80 -21.12 31.34
CA ASP A 151 -16.53 -21.13 32.08
C ASP A 151 -16.83 -21.58 33.52
N ARG A 152 -16.29 -22.73 33.92
CA ARG A 152 -16.38 -23.31 35.27
C ARG A 152 -15.01 -23.37 35.92
#